data_AF-Q8PW12-F1
#
_entry.id   AF-Q8PW12-F1
#
_cell.length_a   1.000
_cell.length_b   1.000
_cell.length_c   1.000
_cell.angle_alpha   90.00
_cell.angle_beta   90.00
_cell.angle_gamma   90.00
#
_symmetry.space_group_name_H-M   'P 1'
#
loop_
_entity.id
_entity.type
_entity.pdbx_description
1 polymer ?
#
loop_
_entity_poly.entity_id
_entity_poly.type
_entity_poly.pdbx_seq_one_letter_code
_entity_poly.pdbx_strand_id
1 'polypeptide(L)' 'MDTEYAPERCSLCDGTGHSEGGICEACGGQGNVLVAQPAITCPLCNGSGNLETGTCKACGGSGWALF' A
#
# COMPACT_ATOMS: atom_id res chain seq x y z
N MET A 1 24.39 -5.46 0.78
CA MET A 1 23.16 -5.59 1.58
C MET A 1 22.05 -5.58 0.57
N ASP A 2 21.66 -6.76 0.12
CA ASP A 2 20.61 -6.92 -0.88
C ASP A 2 19.28 -6.57 -0.21
N THR A 3 18.62 -5.55 -0.72
CA THR A 3 17.27 -5.19 -0.26
C THR A 3 16.34 -6.31 -0.67
N GLU A 4 15.88 -7.10 0.28
CA GLU A 4 14.89 -8.14 0.06
C GLU A 4 13.51 -7.51 -0.12
N TYR A 5 12.70 -8.05 -1.03
CA TYR A 5 11.32 -7.63 -1.23
C TYR A 5 10.38 -8.78 -0.88
N ALA A 6 9.32 -8.47 -0.15
CA ALA A 6 8.26 -9.42 0.16
C ALA A 6 6.88 -8.79 -0.13
N PRO A 7 5.88 -9.60 -0.51
CA PRO A 7 4.54 -9.10 -0.74
C PRO A 7 3.86 -8.75 0.59
N GLU A 8 3.44 -7.50 0.73
CA GLU A 8 2.67 -7.01 1.86
C GLU A 8 1.24 -6.67 1.45
N ARG A 9 0.29 -6.88 2.35
CA ARG A 9 -1.13 -6.59 2.10
C ARG A 9 -1.32 -5.10 1.77
N CYS A 10 -2.05 -4.83 0.69
CA CYS A 10 -2.42 -3.46 0.33
C CYS A 10 -3.53 -2.95 1.26
N SER A 11 -3.27 -1.84 1.95
CA SER A 11 -4.22 -1.26 2.90
C SER A 11 -5.46 -0.68 2.22
N LEU A 12 -5.33 -0.03 1.05
CA LEU A 12 -6.47 0.62 0.38
C LEU A 12 -7.60 -0.35 0.03
N CYS A 13 -7.28 -1.58 -0.40
CA CYS A 13 -8.28 -2.58 -0.79
C CYS A 13 -8.37 -3.76 0.18
N ASP A 14 -7.69 -3.71 1.32
CA ASP A 14 -7.69 -4.78 2.31
C ASP A 14 -7.39 -6.17 1.71
N GLY A 15 -6.41 -6.25 0.82
CA GLY A 15 -6.05 -7.53 0.19
C GLY A 15 -6.99 -8.04 -0.91
N THR A 16 -8.09 -7.34 -1.22
CA THR A 16 -9.10 -7.83 -2.18
C THR A 16 -8.75 -7.56 -3.65
N GLY A 17 -7.79 -6.65 -3.90
CA GLY A 17 -7.46 -6.17 -5.24
C GLY A 17 -8.48 -5.22 -5.84
N HIS A 18 -9.55 -4.86 -5.11
CA HIS A 18 -10.61 -3.98 -5.63
C HIS A 18 -10.92 -2.87 -4.63
N SER A 19 -11.09 -1.65 -5.12
CA SER A 19 -11.48 -0.47 -4.32
C SER A 19 -12.49 0.36 -5.10
N GLU A 20 -13.48 0.92 -4.41
CA GLU A 20 -14.51 1.81 -4.99
C GLU A 20 -15.10 1.33 -6.34
N GLY A 21 -15.57 0.09 -6.38
CA GLY A 21 -16.28 -0.46 -7.54
C GLY A 21 -15.40 -0.82 -8.75
N GLY A 22 -14.07 -0.70 -8.63
CA GLY A 22 -13.11 -1.03 -9.67
C GLY A 22 -11.87 -1.77 -9.17
N ILE A 23 -10.91 -1.96 -10.07
CA ILE A 23 -9.59 -2.50 -9.74
C ILE A 23 -8.87 -1.52 -8.82
N CYS A 24 -8.27 -2.02 -7.74
CA CYS A 24 -7.50 -1.20 -6.82
C CYS A 24 -6.22 -0.72 -7.50
N GLU A 25 -6.15 0.60 -7.76
CA GLU A 25 -5.00 1.22 -8.43
C GLU A 25 -3.72 1.12 -7.60
N ALA A 26 -3.82 1.13 -6.26
CA ALA A 26 -2.66 1.06 -5.36
C ALA A 26 -1.86 -0.24 -5.50
N CYS A 27 -2.53 -1.36 -5.82
CA CYS A 27 -1.89 -2.67 -5.99
C CYS A 27 -2.05 -3.24 -7.41
N GLY A 28 -2.65 -2.49 -8.34
CA GLY A 28 -2.96 -2.95 -9.69
C GLY A 28 -3.83 -4.22 -9.72
N GLY A 29 -4.71 -4.42 -8.75
CA GLY A 29 -5.59 -5.59 -8.69
C GLY A 29 -5.05 -6.82 -7.96
N GLN A 30 -3.80 -6.80 -7.47
CA GLN A 30 -3.16 -7.97 -6.89
C GLN A 30 -3.55 -8.23 -5.42
N GLY A 31 -4.05 -7.21 -4.72
CA GLY A 31 -4.32 -7.26 -3.27
C GLY A 31 -3.08 -7.09 -2.39
N ASN A 32 -1.87 -7.18 -2.96
CA ASN A 32 -0.61 -6.95 -2.27
C ASN A 32 0.31 -6.04 -3.09
N VAL A 33 1.31 -5.47 -2.43
CA VAL A 33 2.40 -4.70 -3.04
C VAL A 33 3.73 -5.30 -2.61
N LEU A 34 4.74 -5.27 -3.49
CA LEU A 34 6.10 -5.64 -3.10
C LEU A 34 6.71 -4.51 -2.27
N VAL A 35 7.17 -4.84 -1.06
CA VAL A 35 7.74 -3.89 -0.10
C VAL A 35 9.14 -4.34 0.27
N ALA A 36 10.08 -3.39 0.25
CA ALA A 36 11.44 -3.60 0.71
C ALA A 36 11.45 -3.92 2.22
N GLN A 37 12.25 -4.90 2.60
CA GLN A 37 12.30 -5.41 3.96
C GLN A 37 13.45 -4.76 4.75
N PRO A 38 13.25 -4.47 6.04
CA PRO A 38 12.01 -4.69 6.80
C PRO A 38 10.89 -3.72 6.38
N ALA A 39 9.66 -4.22 6.29
CA ALA A 39 8.51 -3.40 5.90
C ALA A 39 8.30 -2.24 6.90
N ILE A 40 8.27 -1.01 6.38
CA ILE A 40 8.02 0.20 7.16
C ILE A 40 6.63 0.74 6.78
N THR A 41 5.78 0.95 7.77
CA THR A 41 4.47 1.56 7.57
C THR A 41 4.62 3.01 7.12
N CYS A 42 3.76 3.48 6.22
CA CYS A 42 3.80 4.85 5.77
C CYS A 42 3.54 5.79 6.96
N PRO A 43 4.51 6.66 7.34
CA PRO A 43 4.38 7.48 8.54
C PRO A 43 3.33 8.58 8.38
N LEU A 44 2.99 8.97 7.14
CA LEU A 44 2.00 10.01 6.89
C LEU A 44 0.57 9.55 7.20
N CYS A 45 0.23 8.32 6.81
CA CYS A 45 -1.09 7.74 7.05
C CYS A 45 -1.12 6.66 8.13
N ASN A 46 0.02 6.41 8.80
CA ASN A 46 0.19 5.36 9.81
C ASN A 46 -0.28 3.97 9.31
N GLY A 47 -0.02 3.66 8.04
CA GLY A 47 -0.37 2.37 7.45
C GLY A 47 -1.80 2.22 6.92
N SER A 48 -2.68 3.20 7.10
CA SER A 48 -4.09 3.08 6.66
C SER A 48 -4.29 3.16 5.14
N GLY A 49 -3.29 3.64 4.40
CA GLY A 49 -3.42 3.96 2.96
C GLY A 49 -4.29 5.19 2.66
N ASN A 50 -4.89 5.83 3.65
CA ASN A 50 -5.83 6.94 3.46
C ASN A 50 -5.60 8.08 4.46
N LEU A 51 -5.96 9.29 4.08
CA LEU A 51 -5.99 10.50 4.90
C LEU A 51 -7.43 11.05 4.88
N GLU A 52 -7.72 12.04 5.73
CA GLU A 52 -9.05 12.70 5.75
C GLU A 52 -9.42 13.29 4.37
N THR A 53 -8.42 13.66 3.57
CA THR A 53 -8.59 14.25 2.24
C THR A 53 -8.65 13.22 1.10
N GLY A 54 -8.66 11.92 1.41
CA GLY A 54 -8.71 10.82 0.44
C GLY A 54 -7.47 9.92 0.48
N THR A 55 -7.19 9.23 -0.62
CA THR A 55 -6.06 8.28 -0.69
C THR A 55 -4.73 8.96 -0.35
N CYS A 56 -3.92 8.29 0.48
CA CYS A 56 -2.61 8.80 0.87
C CYS A 56 -1.66 8.79 -0.34
N LYS A 57 -1.42 9.97 -0.92
CA LYS A 57 -0.57 10.12 -2.10
C LYS A 57 0.89 9.75 -1.85
N ALA A 58 1.37 9.84 -0.60
CA ALA A 58 2.75 9.51 -0.24
C ALA A 58 3.07 8.02 -0.39
N CYS A 59 2.10 7.13 -0.14
CA CYS A 59 2.25 5.69 -0.34
C CYS A 59 1.39 5.13 -1.48
N GLY A 60 0.74 6.01 -2.25
CA GLY A 60 -0.21 5.62 -3.30
C GLY A 60 -1.37 4.76 -2.80
N GLY A 61 -1.73 4.84 -1.53
CA GLY A 61 -2.76 3.98 -0.92
C GLY A 61 -2.28 2.63 -0.39
N SER A 62 -1.04 2.23 -0.66
CA SER A 62 -0.54 0.92 -0.26
C SER A 62 -0.47 0.72 1.25
N GLY A 63 -0.25 1.80 2.01
CA GLY A 63 0.01 1.77 3.46
C GLY A 63 1.50 1.62 3.81
N TRP A 64 2.38 1.44 2.84
CA TRP A 64 3.80 1.16 3.08
C TRP A 64 4.69 2.33 2.63
N ALA A 65 5.83 2.50 3.28
CA ALA A 65 6.83 3.48 2.86
C ALA A 65 7.42 3.05 1.51
N LEU A 66 7.51 4.01 0.58
CA LEU A 66 8.22 3.85 -0.69
C LEU A 66 9.65 4.33 -0.45
N PHE A 67 10.65 3.50 -0.80
CA PHE A 67 12.08 3.85 -0.74
C PHE A 67 12.65 3.97 -2.14
#